data_AF-A0A4R5CIC2-F1
#
_entry.id   AF-A0A4R5CIC2-F1
#
_cell.length_a   1.000
_cell.length_b   1.000
_cell.length_c   1.000
_cell.angle_alpha   90.00
_cell.angle_beta   90.00
_cell.angle_gamma   90.00
#
_symmetry.space_group_name_H-M   'P 1'
#
loop_
_entity.id
_entity.type
_entity.pdbx_description
1 polymer ?
#
loop_
_entity_poly.entity_id
_entity_poly.type
_entity_poly.pdbx_seq_one_letter_code
_entity_poly.pdbx_strand_id
1 'polypeptide(L)'
;MAHRVLTLPLAAALGLAVAATASAVGEPLDPAHAHNDYEHERPLLDALDHGFTSVEADVWLVDGELLVAHDAWEVQPGRTLESLYLDPLRDIVHANGGSVYPGWDGSLQLLIDIKNTGEATYAEVDAVLRRYQDMMTRYVGERIQPGAVTAVISGDRPRDTMLAQRLRFAGYDGRLSDLGSGLPAGFMPLVSDNWTNHFTWRGVEPMPAAERAKLVDIVQQAHAAGYRIRFWATPDEPGPAREAIWSELLAAGVDHLNTDDLAGLREFLS
;
A
#
# COMPACT_ATOMS: atom_id res chain seq x y z
N MET A 1 68.71 41.11 -18.22
CA MET A 1 67.92 40.27 -17.30
C MET A 1 66.47 40.32 -17.77
N ALA A 2 65.98 39.24 -18.38
CA ALA A 2 64.62 39.16 -18.93
C ALA A 2 63.74 38.40 -17.93
N HIS A 3 62.73 39.08 -17.36
CA HIS A 3 61.72 38.45 -16.51
C HIS A 3 60.55 37.98 -17.38
N ARG A 4 60.37 36.66 -17.48
CA ARG A 4 59.17 36.01 -18.03
C ARG A 4 58.09 36.00 -16.95
N VAL A 5 56.96 36.64 -17.22
CA VAL A 5 55.72 36.49 -16.43
C VAL A 5 55.00 35.24 -16.95
N LEU A 6 54.83 34.23 -16.09
CA LEU A 6 53.97 33.08 -16.37
C LEU A 6 52.53 33.44 -16.00
N THR A 7 51.64 33.51 -16.99
CA THR A 7 50.19 33.48 -16.80
C THR A 7 49.74 32.01 -16.71
N LEU A 8 49.19 31.59 -15.56
CA LEU A 8 48.46 30.33 -15.46
C LEU A 8 47.05 30.48 -16.04
N PRO A 9 46.53 29.51 -16.81
CA PRO A 9 45.14 29.53 -17.23
C PRO A 9 44.24 29.03 -16.10
N LEU A 10 43.14 29.74 -15.87
CA LEU A 10 42.06 29.37 -14.96
C LEU A 10 41.27 28.22 -15.63
N ALA A 11 41.35 27.01 -15.07
CA ALA A 11 40.54 25.88 -15.54
C ALA A 11 39.11 26.04 -14.99
N ALA A 12 38.15 26.27 -15.89
CA ALA A 12 36.73 26.24 -15.57
C ALA A 12 36.31 24.77 -15.37
N ALA A 13 35.95 24.40 -14.14
CA ALA A 13 35.34 23.11 -13.85
C ALA A 13 33.88 23.15 -14.32
N LEU A 14 33.58 22.49 -15.45
CA LEU A 14 32.20 22.14 -15.79
C LEU A 14 31.74 21.04 -14.83
N GLY A 15 30.84 21.38 -13.91
CA GLY A 15 30.09 20.39 -13.14
C GLY A 15 29.14 19.65 -14.08
N LEU A 16 29.29 18.33 -14.21
CA LEU A 16 28.24 17.51 -14.80
C LEU A 16 27.06 17.51 -13.82
N ALA A 17 25.95 18.12 -14.23
CA ALA A 17 24.67 17.84 -13.60
C ALA A 17 24.31 16.39 -13.95
N VAL A 18 24.33 15.51 -12.94
CA VAL A 18 23.74 14.18 -13.06
C VAL A 18 22.24 14.40 -13.13
N ALA A 19 21.64 14.16 -14.30
CA ALA A 19 20.20 14.09 -14.41
C ALA A 19 19.74 12.91 -13.54
N ALA A 20 18.91 13.19 -12.54
CA ALA A 20 18.24 12.13 -11.80
C ALA A 20 17.44 11.31 -12.81
N THR A 21 17.81 10.03 -12.97
CA THR A 21 17.02 9.10 -13.78
C THR A 21 15.68 8.96 -13.08
N ALA A 22 14.60 9.39 -13.73
CA ALA A 22 13.25 9.17 -13.22
C ALA A 22 13.08 7.68 -12.90
N SER A 23 12.51 7.38 -11.72
CA SER A 23 12.16 5.99 -11.39
C SER A 23 11.21 5.47 -12.47
N ALA A 24 11.45 4.26 -12.97
CA ALA A 24 10.71 3.66 -14.08
C ALA A 24 9.33 3.11 -13.64
N VAL A 25 8.56 3.88 -12.90
CA VAL A 25 7.20 3.51 -12.46
C VAL A 25 6.17 3.69 -13.60
N GLY A 26 5.06 2.96 -13.53
CA GLY A 26 3.93 3.08 -14.46
C GLY A 26 3.05 4.32 -14.21
N GLU A 27 1.93 4.42 -14.91
CA GLU A 27 0.88 5.42 -14.61
C GLU A 27 0.02 4.93 -13.45
N PRO A 28 -0.32 5.77 -12.45
CA PRO A 28 -1.07 5.34 -11.28
C PRO A 28 -2.48 4.86 -11.64
N LEU A 29 -2.82 3.67 -11.16
CA LEU A 29 -4.12 3.03 -11.23
C LEU A 29 -4.71 3.01 -9.82
N ASP A 30 -5.55 3.99 -9.53
CA ASP A 30 -6.18 4.17 -8.22
C ASP A 30 -6.85 2.89 -7.65
N PRO A 31 -7.54 2.04 -8.45
CA PRO A 31 -8.20 0.87 -7.88
C PRO A 31 -7.29 -0.36 -7.74
N ALA A 32 -6.01 -0.31 -8.13
CA ALA A 32 -5.17 -1.51 -8.20
C ALA A 32 -4.46 -1.81 -6.87
N HIS A 33 -4.68 -3.02 -6.33
CA HIS A 33 -4.01 -3.51 -5.12
C HIS A 33 -3.30 -4.85 -5.35
N ALA A 34 -1.98 -4.86 -5.10
CA ALA A 34 -1.11 -6.00 -5.25
C ALA A 34 -1.16 -6.82 -3.95
N HIS A 35 -1.91 -7.91 -4.01
CA HIS A 35 -2.01 -8.87 -2.92
C HIS A 35 -0.78 -9.78 -2.94
N ASN A 36 -0.33 -10.20 -1.76
CA ASN A 36 0.89 -11.00 -1.61
C ASN A 36 2.09 -10.47 -2.41
N ASP A 37 2.26 -9.15 -2.50
CA ASP A 37 3.23 -8.51 -3.41
C ASP A 37 4.67 -9.01 -3.21
N TYR A 38 5.00 -9.45 -2.00
CA TYR A 38 6.29 -10.03 -1.64
C TYR A 38 6.59 -11.37 -2.29
N GLU A 39 5.61 -12.02 -2.93
CA GLU A 39 5.79 -13.27 -3.70
C GLU A 39 6.27 -13.01 -5.14
N HIS A 40 6.23 -11.76 -5.62
CA HIS A 40 6.75 -11.40 -6.94
C HIS A 40 8.28 -11.38 -6.99
N GLU A 41 8.83 -11.41 -8.22
CA GLU A 41 10.28 -11.44 -8.46
C GLU A 41 10.96 -10.18 -7.91
N ARG A 42 10.33 -9.01 -8.12
CA ARG A 42 10.77 -7.72 -7.59
C ARG A 42 9.62 -7.12 -6.77
N PRO A 43 9.47 -7.50 -5.48
CA PRO A 43 8.48 -6.91 -4.58
C PRO A 43 8.52 -5.39 -4.64
N LEU A 44 7.36 -4.76 -4.50
CA LEU A 44 7.08 -3.35 -4.72
C LEU A 44 7.28 -2.90 -6.18
N LEU A 45 8.45 -3.15 -6.76
CA LEU A 45 8.84 -2.58 -8.05
C LEU A 45 7.96 -3.10 -9.19
N ASP A 46 7.65 -4.40 -9.21
CA ASP A 46 6.74 -4.95 -10.23
C ASP A 46 5.35 -4.29 -10.12
N ALA A 47 4.78 -4.16 -8.92
CA ALA A 47 3.51 -3.46 -8.72
C ALA A 47 3.56 -2.00 -9.19
N LEU A 48 4.62 -1.26 -8.84
CA LEU A 48 4.78 0.13 -9.27
C LEU A 48 4.96 0.28 -10.78
N ASP A 49 5.72 -0.61 -11.44
CA ASP A 49 5.88 -0.67 -12.90
C ASP A 49 4.52 -0.90 -13.60
N HIS A 50 3.62 -1.62 -12.93
CA HIS A 50 2.24 -1.85 -13.37
C HIS A 50 1.26 -0.74 -12.98
N GLY A 51 1.69 0.29 -12.25
CA GLY A 51 0.84 1.42 -11.86
C GLY A 51 0.06 1.24 -10.56
N PHE A 52 0.32 0.18 -9.79
CA PHE A 52 -0.47 -0.12 -8.60
C PHE A 52 -0.30 0.90 -7.48
N THR A 53 -1.42 1.43 -6.99
CA THR A 53 -1.43 2.44 -5.92
C THR A 53 -1.59 1.84 -4.52
N SER A 54 -1.67 0.51 -4.41
CA SER A 54 -1.63 -0.20 -3.14
C SER A 54 -0.91 -1.55 -3.23
N VAL A 55 -0.17 -1.90 -2.18
CA VAL A 55 0.55 -3.18 -2.04
C VAL A 55 0.36 -3.74 -0.62
N GLU A 56 0.48 -5.06 -0.47
CA GLU A 56 0.40 -5.78 0.81
C GLU A 56 1.71 -6.46 1.20
N ALA A 57 2.08 -6.38 2.48
CA ALA A 57 3.22 -7.07 3.07
C ALA A 57 2.80 -7.88 4.31
N ASP A 58 3.01 -9.19 4.27
CA ASP A 58 2.79 -10.10 5.40
C ASP A 58 4.00 -10.07 6.34
N VAL A 59 3.84 -9.58 7.57
CA VAL A 59 4.96 -9.27 8.47
C VAL A 59 4.97 -10.15 9.72
N TRP A 60 6.14 -10.72 9.98
CA TRP A 60 6.48 -11.49 11.17
C TRP A 60 7.56 -10.77 11.98
N LEU A 61 7.36 -10.61 13.28
CA LEU A 61 8.42 -10.20 14.19
C LEU A 61 9.27 -11.42 14.59
N VAL A 62 10.55 -11.40 14.23
CA VAL A 62 11.52 -12.46 14.54
C VAL A 62 12.82 -11.80 15.00
N ASP A 63 13.27 -12.12 16.21
CA ASP A 63 14.51 -11.59 16.81
C ASP A 63 14.68 -10.06 16.74
N GLY A 64 13.56 -9.32 16.75
CA GLY A 64 13.53 -7.85 16.67
C GLY A 64 13.50 -7.28 15.25
N GLU A 65 13.47 -8.12 14.22
CA GLU A 65 13.33 -7.72 12.82
C GLU A 65 11.92 -8.02 12.30
N LEU A 66 11.41 -7.16 11.41
CA LEU A 66 10.14 -7.33 10.72
C LEU A 66 10.37 -8.04 9.39
N LEU A 67 10.29 -9.37 9.39
CA LEU A 67 10.53 -10.19 8.21
C LEU A 67 9.24 -10.42 7.42
N VAL A 68 9.35 -10.41 6.09
CA VAL A 68 8.21 -10.51 5.18
C VAL A 68 8.09 -11.91 4.60
N ALA A 69 6.96 -12.57 4.85
CA ALA A 69 6.63 -13.90 4.37
C ALA A 69 5.16 -14.23 4.63
N HIS A 70 4.55 -15.08 3.80
CA HIS A 70 3.17 -15.53 4.04
C HIS A 70 3.10 -16.42 5.28
N ASP A 71 3.90 -17.49 5.30
CA ASP A 71 4.01 -18.40 6.43
C ASP A 71 5.31 -18.23 7.22
N ALA A 72 5.26 -18.57 8.51
CA ALA A 72 6.42 -18.50 9.41
C ALA A 72 7.64 -19.30 8.94
N TRP A 73 7.43 -20.40 8.20
CA TRP A 73 8.50 -21.28 7.71
C TRP A 73 9.18 -20.75 6.44
N GLU A 74 8.60 -19.74 5.79
CA GLU A 74 9.15 -19.07 4.59
C GLU A 74 10.01 -17.85 4.92
N VAL A 75 10.01 -17.44 6.19
CA VAL A 75 10.78 -16.32 6.70
C VAL A 75 12.26 -16.50 6.37
N GLN A 76 12.83 -15.49 5.70
CA GLN A 76 14.23 -15.49 5.28
C GLN A 76 14.96 -14.25 5.83
N PRO A 77 16.19 -14.41 6.36
CA PRO A 77 17.01 -13.28 6.79
C PRO A 77 17.20 -12.25 5.65
N GLY A 78 17.12 -10.97 5.98
CA GLY A 78 17.34 -9.86 5.04
C GLY A 78 16.14 -9.49 4.15
N ARG A 79 15.06 -10.29 4.14
CA ARG A 79 13.77 -9.92 3.54
C ARG A 79 12.90 -9.19 4.57
N THR A 80 13.31 -7.97 4.93
CA THR A 80 12.60 -7.15 5.92
C THR A 80 11.57 -6.23 5.27
N LEU A 81 10.64 -5.71 6.08
CA LEU A 81 9.73 -4.65 5.66
C LEU A 81 10.52 -3.43 5.12
N GLU A 82 11.64 -3.09 5.76
CA GLU A 82 12.52 -2.03 5.30
C GLU A 82 13.14 -2.33 3.94
N SER A 83 13.76 -3.50 3.76
CA SER A 83 14.55 -3.80 2.56
C SER A 83 13.68 -4.01 1.33
N LEU A 84 12.48 -4.57 1.49
CA LEU A 84 11.56 -4.83 0.37
C LEU A 84 10.67 -3.63 0.04
N TYR A 85 10.30 -2.81 1.04
CA TYR A 85 9.31 -1.75 0.84
C TYR A 85 9.80 -0.36 1.20
N LEU A 86 10.25 -0.13 2.45
CA LEU A 86 10.41 1.25 2.94
C LEU A 86 11.66 1.96 2.40
N ASP A 87 12.79 1.25 2.29
CA ASP A 87 13.99 1.80 1.68
C ASP A 87 13.79 2.11 0.19
N PRO A 88 13.31 1.17 -0.67
CA PRO A 88 13.05 1.49 -2.07
C PRO A 88 11.97 2.56 -2.26
N LEU A 89 10.91 2.59 -1.43
CA LEU A 89 9.91 3.66 -1.49
C LEU A 89 10.53 5.03 -1.21
N ARG A 90 11.38 5.14 -0.19
CA ARG A 90 12.01 6.42 0.14
C ARG A 90 12.89 6.92 -0.99
N ASP A 91 13.67 6.03 -1.60
CA ASP A 91 14.52 6.36 -2.76
C ASP A 91 13.67 6.86 -3.95
N ILE A 92 12.57 6.17 -4.25
CA ILE A 92 11.62 6.56 -5.31
C ILE A 92 10.98 7.92 -5.01
N VAL A 93 10.48 8.11 -3.79
CA VAL A 93 9.82 9.35 -3.36
C VAL A 93 10.77 10.54 -3.45
N HIS A 94 12.03 10.36 -3.04
CA HIS A 94 13.05 11.41 -3.16
C HIS A 94 13.39 11.71 -4.62
N ALA A 95 13.52 10.69 -5.47
CA ALA A 95 13.78 10.85 -6.90
C ALA A 95 12.63 11.56 -7.64
N ASN A 96 11.39 11.33 -7.22
CA ASN A 96 10.18 11.86 -7.84
C ASN A 96 9.69 13.18 -7.23
N GLY A 97 10.46 13.78 -6.31
CA GLY A 97 10.14 15.10 -5.76
C GLY A 97 9.07 15.12 -4.67
N GLY A 98 8.87 14.00 -3.97
CA GLY A 98 7.96 13.89 -2.83
C GLY A 98 6.72 13.04 -3.04
N SER A 99 6.60 12.34 -4.19
CA SER A 99 5.48 11.46 -4.53
C SER A 99 6.00 10.10 -5.02
N VAL A 100 5.20 9.03 -4.90
CA VAL A 100 5.59 7.70 -5.42
C VAL A 100 5.60 7.71 -6.94
N TYR A 101 4.58 8.30 -7.56
CA TYR A 101 4.51 8.53 -9.01
C TYR A 101 4.83 9.99 -9.34
N PRO A 102 5.64 10.30 -10.38
CA PRO A 102 6.00 11.67 -10.72
C PRO A 102 4.78 12.58 -10.93
N GLY A 103 4.65 13.63 -10.10
CA GLY A 103 3.56 14.61 -10.22
C GLY A 103 2.18 14.11 -9.75
N TRP A 104 2.07 12.90 -9.21
CA TRP A 104 0.84 12.38 -8.61
C TRP A 104 0.58 13.03 -7.25
N ASP A 105 -0.68 13.41 -6.99
CA ASP A 105 -1.14 14.03 -5.75
C ASP A 105 -1.74 13.03 -4.75
N GLY A 106 -1.68 11.73 -5.06
CA GLY A 106 -2.11 10.65 -4.18
C GLY A 106 -1.02 10.10 -3.26
N SER A 107 -1.41 9.10 -2.47
CA SER A 107 -0.52 8.35 -1.56
C SER A 107 -0.61 6.86 -1.87
N LEU A 108 0.53 6.19 -1.97
CA LEU A 108 0.57 4.74 -2.06
C LEU A 108 0.08 4.13 -0.75
N GLN A 109 -0.87 3.20 -0.79
CA GLN A 109 -1.24 2.43 0.40
C GLN A 109 -0.32 1.22 0.59
N LEU A 110 0.43 1.21 1.69
CA LEU A 110 1.16 0.03 2.16
C LEU A 110 0.31 -0.67 3.23
N LEU A 111 -0.32 -1.78 2.88
CA LEU A 111 -1.04 -2.62 3.83
C LEU A 111 -0.04 -3.56 4.52
N ILE A 112 0.07 -3.47 5.85
CA ILE A 112 0.98 -4.27 6.66
C ILE A 112 0.14 -5.29 7.42
N ASP A 113 0.13 -6.55 6.99
CA ASP A 113 -0.63 -7.62 7.62
C ASP A 113 0.22 -8.31 8.70
N ILE A 114 -0.11 -8.08 9.97
CA ILE A 114 0.65 -8.62 11.10
C ILE A 114 0.27 -10.09 11.32
N LYS A 115 1.25 -10.98 11.15
CA LYS A 115 1.05 -12.44 11.24
C LYS A 115 1.30 -13.06 12.61
N ASN A 116 2.02 -12.36 13.49
CA ASN A 116 2.26 -12.84 14.85
C ASN A 116 2.29 -11.72 15.88
N THR A 117 2.01 -12.08 17.14
CA THR A 117 2.23 -11.27 18.34
C THR A 117 1.81 -9.80 18.17
N GLY A 118 0.54 -9.54 17.87
CA GLY A 118 0.01 -8.25 17.42
C GLY A 118 0.56 -7.01 18.13
N GLU A 119 0.57 -7.00 19.46
CA GLU A 119 1.12 -5.89 20.26
C GLU A 119 2.62 -5.66 20.04
N ALA A 120 3.42 -6.73 20.08
CA ALA A 120 4.88 -6.62 19.96
C ALA A 120 5.28 -6.27 18.52
N THR A 121 4.67 -6.93 17.53
CA THR A 121 4.94 -6.67 16.11
C THR A 121 4.50 -5.28 15.72
N TYR A 122 3.33 -4.82 16.18
CA TYR A 122 2.90 -3.45 15.95
C TYR A 122 3.84 -2.41 16.59
N ALA A 123 4.33 -2.66 17.80
CA ALA A 123 5.28 -1.77 18.45
C ALA A 123 6.56 -1.59 17.62
N GLU A 124 7.08 -2.68 17.03
CA GLU A 124 8.22 -2.60 16.13
C GLU A 124 7.84 -1.92 14.81
N VAL A 125 6.68 -2.22 14.20
CA VAL A 125 6.19 -1.52 13.00
C VAL A 125 6.13 0.00 13.23
N ASP A 126 5.55 0.48 14.34
CA ASP A 126 5.52 1.91 14.67
C ASP A 126 6.94 2.49 14.83
N ALA A 127 7.85 1.76 15.46
CA ALA A 127 9.25 2.17 15.61
C ALA A 127 9.97 2.28 14.26
N VAL A 128 9.73 1.34 13.34
CA VAL A 128 10.25 1.36 11.97
C VAL A 128 9.68 2.54 11.20
N LEU A 129 8.36 2.68 11.12
CA LEU A 129 7.70 3.74 10.35
C LEU A 129 8.12 5.15 10.80
N ARG A 130 8.41 5.35 12.10
CA ARG A 130 8.96 6.62 12.63
C ARG A 130 10.29 7.02 11.98
N ARG A 131 11.12 6.06 11.57
CA ARG A 131 12.40 6.33 10.89
C ARG A 131 12.20 6.82 9.45
N TYR A 132 11.02 6.60 8.87
CA TYR A 132 10.63 7.01 7.51
C TYR A 132 9.58 8.14 7.54
N GLN A 133 9.46 8.85 8.66
CA GLN A 133 8.41 9.87 8.87
C GLN A 133 8.37 11.02 7.85
N ASP A 134 9.41 11.19 7.05
CA ASP A 134 9.49 12.19 5.97
C ASP A 134 8.61 11.84 4.77
N MET A 135 8.31 10.56 4.53
CA MET A 135 7.42 10.11 3.44
C MET A 135 6.05 9.60 3.90
N MET A 136 5.90 9.24 5.19
CA MET A 136 4.69 8.60 5.70
C MET A 136 3.56 9.59 6.00
N THR A 137 2.31 9.18 5.76
CA THR A 137 1.12 9.81 6.32
C THR A 137 1.14 9.73 7.85
N ARG A 138 0.81 10.84 8.52
CA ARG A 138 0.89 10.99 9.97
C ARG A 138 -0.47 11.33 10.56
N TYR A 139 -0.80 10.68 11.68
CA TYR A 139 -2.03 10.91 12.42
C TYR A 139 -1.68 11.51 13.78
N VAL A 140 -2.15 12.72 14.06
CA VAL A 140 -1.89 13.44 15.32
C VAL A 140 -3.22 13.85 15.96
N GLY A 141 -3.69 13.03 16.91
CA GLY A 141 -5.08 13.11 17.37
C GLY A 141 -6.03 12.92 16.20
N GLU A 142 -6.89 13.91 15.94
CA GLU A 142 -7.84 13.90 14.81
C GLU A 142 -7.25 14.46 13.50
N ARG A 143 -6.03 15.03 13.54
CA ARG A 143 -5.41 15.63 12.35
C ARG A 143 -4.69 14.56 11.54
N ILE A 144 -4.93 14.56 10.24
CA ILE A 144 -4.23 13.75 9.26
C ILE A 144 -3.31 14.68 8.47
N GLN A 145 -2.03 14.32 8.40
CA GLN A 145 -1.06 14.96 7.50
C GLN A 145 -0.67 13.91 6.45
N PRO A 146 -1.19 14.02 5.21
CA PRO A 146 -0.84 13.10 4.13
C PRO A 146 0.66 13.12 3.83
N GLY A 147 1.20 11.94 3.50
CA GLY A 147 2.54 11.75 2.93
C GLY A 147 2.46 11.00 1.60
N ALA A 148 3.60 10.67 1.02
CA ALA A 148 3.67 9.86 -0.20
C ALA A 148 3.18 8.42 0.02
N VAL A 149 3.28 7.92 1.26
CA VAL A 149 2.90 6.54 1.63
C VAL A 149 1.96 6.56 2.83
N THR A 150 0.81 5.88 2.71
CA THR A 150 -0.13 5.66 3.82
C THR A 150 -0.06 4.20 4.27
N ALA A 151 0.52 3.96 5.44
CA ALA A 151 0.49 2.62 6.03
C ALA A 151 -0.87 2.33 6.68
N VAL A 152 -1.34 1.09 6.55
CA VAL A 152 -2.55 0.58 7.22
C VAL A 152 -2.24 -0.78 7.82
N ILE A 153 -2.58 -0.99 9.09
CA ILE A 153 -2.33 -2.26 9.80
C ILE A 153 -3.49 -3.23 9.59
N SER A 154 -3.21 -4.41 9.03
CA SER A 154 -4.10 -5.57 8.89
C SER A 154 -3.62 -6.74 9.79
N GLY A 155 -4.27 -7.91 9.71
CA GLY A 155 -3.91 -9.09 10.48
C GLY A 155 -4.26 -8.96 11.98
N ASP A 156 -3.30 -9.34 12.84
CA ASP A 156 -3.37 -9.25 14.29
C ASP A 156 -3.17 -7.79 14.77
N ARG A 157 -4.23 -6.98 14.64
CA ARG A 157 -4.22 -5.53 14.88
C ARG A 157 -4.53 -5.18 16.35
N PRO A 158 -3.60 -4.59 17.12
CA PRO A 158 -3.86 -4.19 18.51
C PRO A 158 -4.67 -2.89 18.60
N ARG A 159 -5.99 -2.99 18.39
CA ARG A 159 -6.91 -1.84 18.28
C ARG A 159 -6.79 -0.86 19.45
N ASP A 160 -6.78 -1.34 20.69
CA ASP A 160 -6.77 -0.48 21.88
C ASP A 160 -5.46 0.30 22.00
N THR A 161 -4.32 -0.35 21.74
CA THR A 161 -3.00 0.29 21.69
C THR A 161 -2.97 1.38 20.62
N MET A 162 -3.45 1.10 19.41
CA MET A 162 -3.50 2.09 18.34
C MET A 162 -4.43 3.26 18.70
N LEU A 163 -5.61 3.01 19.29
CA LEU A 163 -6.52 4.07 19.72
C LEU A 163 -5.89 4.99 20.78
N ALA A 164 -5.12 4.42 21.71
CA ALA A 164 -4.45 5.17 22.78
C ALA A 164 -3.26 6.01 22.28
N GLN A 165 -2.70 5.73 21.11
CA GLN A 165 -1.57 6.47 20.57
C GLN A 165 -1.97 7.84 19.98
N ARG A 166 -1.36 8.91 20.53
CA ARG A 166 -1.58 10.28 20.06
C ARG A 166 -0.95 10.58 18.70
N LEU A 167 0.23 10.00 18.43
CA LEU A 167 0.96 10.13 17.16
C LEU A 167 1.16 8.74 16.58
N ARG A 168 0.57 8.51 15.40
CA ARG A 168 0.71 7.26 14.64
C ARG A 168 1.17 7.53 13.23
N PHE A 169 1.81 6.53 12.63
CA PHE A 169 2.21 6.50 11.22
C PHE A 169 1.44 5.47 10.40
N ALA A 170 0.44 4.84 11.00
CA ALA A 170 -0.44 3.89 10.34
C ALA A 170 -1.90 4.05 10.79
N GLY A 171 -2.81 3.80 9.85
CA GLY A 171 -4.24 3.61 10.12
C GLY A 171 -4.57 2.16 10.46
N TYR A 172 -5.81 1.92 10.84
CA TYR A 172 -6.37 0.61 11.16
C TYR A 172 -7.19 0.09 9.99
N ASP A 173 -6.94 -1.14 9.55
CA ASP A 173 -7.84 -1.84 8.63
C ASP A 173 -9.01 -2.44 9.40
N GLY A 174 -10.25 -2.02 9.13
CA GLY A 174 -11.48 -2.53 9.75
C GLY A 174 -11.99 -3.83 9.12
N ARG A 175 -13.02 -4.43 9.73
CA ARG A 175 -13.82 -5.51 9.11
C ARG A 175 -15.25 -5.01 8.86
N LEU A 176 -16.06 -5.73 8.07
CA LEU A 176 -17.44 -5.28 7.81
C LEU A 176 -18.27 -5.16 9.11
N SER A 177 -17.94 -5.93 10.15
CA SER A 177 -18.54 -5.80 11.48
C SER A 177 -18.29 -4.43 12.14
N ASP A 178 -17.30 -3.67 11.68
CA ASP A 178 -16.94 -2.36 12.22
C ASP A 178 -17.62 -1.19 11.49
N LEU A 179 -18.38 -1.41 10.42
CA LEU A 179 -19.01 -0.32 9.65
C LEU A 179 -19.88 0.59 10.53
N GLY A 180 -20.59 0.01 11.50
CA GLY A 180 -21.42 0.73 12.47
C GLY A 180 -20.72 1.17 13.75
N SER A 181 -19.39 1.06 13.84
CA SER A 181 -18.64 1.33 15.08
C SER A 181 -18.57 2.81 15.47
N GLY A 182 -18.76 3.72 14.51
CA GLY A 182 -18.58 5.16 14.70
C GLY A 182 -17.12 5.60 14.87
N LEU A 183 -16.15 4.74 14.58
CA LEU A 183 -14.74 5.10 14.57
C LEU A 183 -14.45 6.18 13.50
N PRO A 184 -13.56 7.14 13.75
CA PRO A 184 -13.24 8.13 12.72
C PRO A 184 -12.40 7.51 11.61
N ALA A 185 -12.58 7.96 10.35
CA ALA A 185 -11.76 7.53 9.21
C ALA A 185 -10.25 7.83 9.40
N GLY A 186 -9.90 8.84 10.22
CA GLY A 186 -8.51 9.09 10.62
C GLY A 186 -7.91 8.05 11.58
N PHE A 187 -8.74 7.15 12.11
CA PHE A 187 -8.28 5.92 12.77
C PHE A 187 -8.42 4.72 11.84
N MET A 188 -9.60 4.55 11.21
CA MET A 188 -9.92 3.40 10.35
C MET A 188 -10.11 3.85 8.90
N PRO A 189 -9.03 4.12 8.15
CA PRO A 189 -9.14 4.65 6.77
C PRO A 189 -9.55 3.58 5.74
N LEU A 190 -9.56 2.31 6.13
CA LEU A 190 -9.86 1.18 5.27
C LEU A 190 -10.73 0.18 6.03
N VAL A 191 -11.64 -0.47 5.31
CA VAL A 191 -12.34 -1.68 5.74
C VAL A 191 -12.06 -2.76 4.71
N SER A 192 -11.51 -3.89 5.14
CA SER A 192 -11.27 -5.06 4.28
C SER A 192 -11.99 -6.28 4.85
N ASP A 193 -12.52 -7.15 4.00
CA ASP A 193 -13.07 -8.43 4.47
C ASP A 193 -12.98 -9.52 3.39
N ASN A 194 -13.13 -10.77 3.83
CA ASN A 194 -13.12 -11.93 2.95
C ASN A 194 -14.43 -11.97 2.15
N TRP A 195 -14.32 -11.92 0.82
CA TRP A 195 -15.46 -12.02 -0.10
C TRP A 195 -16.37 -13.22 0.21
N THR A 196 -15.77 -14.40 0.43
CA THR A 196 -16.50 -15.67 0.62
C THR A 196 -17.25 -15.77 1.94
N ASN A 197 -16.96 -14.90 2.91
CA ASN A 197 -17.76 -14.80 4.13
C ASN A 197 -19.12 -14.13 3.88
N HIS A 198 -19.25 -13.37 2.79
CA HIS A 198 -20.38 -12.47 2.55
C HIS A 198 -21.14 -12.77 1.28
N PHE A 199 -20.49 -13.37 0.29
CA PHE A 199 -21.02 -13.58 -1.05
C PHE A 199 -20.78 -15.02 -1.51
N THR A 200 -21.75 -15.58 -2.23
CA THR A 200 -21.63 -16.92 -2.82
C THR A 200 -21.31 -16.86 -4.31
N TRP A 201 -21.56 -15.70 -4.94
CA TRP A 201 -21.26 -15.50 -6.35
C TRP A 201 -19.75 -15.50 -6.62
N ARG A 202 -19.38 -16.22 -7.69
CA ARG A 202 -17.97 -16.45 -8.08
C ARG A 202 -17.63 -15.90 -9.46
N GLY A 203 -18.41 -14.94 -9.98
CA GLY A 203 -18.18 -14.39 -11.32
C GLY A 203 -18.79 -15.19 -12.46
N VAL A 204 -19.50 -16.29 -12.17
CA VAL A 204 -20.15 -17.14 -13.17
C VAL A 204 -21.65 -16.91 -13.15
N GLU A 205 -22.26 -16.78 -14.34
CA GLU A 205 -23.62 -16.29 -14.53
C GLU A 205 -23.82 -14.86 -13.96
N PRO A 206 -24.93 -14.18 -14.26
CA PRO A 206 -25.20 -12.87 -13.66
C PRO A 206 -25.21 -12.93 -12.13
N MET A 207 -24.59 -11.93 -11.48
CA MET A 207 -24.60 -11.80 -10.02
C MET A 207 -26.05 -11.80 -9.49
N PRO A 208 -26.39 -12.61 -8.47
CA PRO A 208 -27.72 -12.59 -7.87
C PRO A 208 -28.10 -11.18 -7.41
N ALA A 209 -29.30 -10.71 -7.77
CA ALA A 209 -29.72 -9.33 -7.49
C ALA A 209 -29.66 -8.96 -6.00
N ALA A 210 -29.92 -9.91 -5.11
CA ALA A 210 -29.81 -9.71 -3.66
C ALA A 210 -28.35 -9.53 -3.20
N GLU A 211 -27.41 -10.28 -3.77
CA GLU A 211 -25.98 -10.11 -3.48
C GLU A 211 -25.47 -8.78 -4.04
N ARG A 212 -25.86 -8.38 -5.25
CA ARG A 212 -25.51 -7.06 -5.80
C ARG A 212 -26.03 -5.92 -4.92
N ALA A 213 -27.29 -6.01 -4.48
CA ALA A 213 -27.88 -5.01 -3.58
C ALA A 213 -27.11 -4.95 -2.25
N LYS A 214 -26.71 -6.09 -1.69
CA LYS A 214 -25.88 -6.17 -0.48
C LYS A 214 -24.51 -5.51 -0.69
N LEU A 215 -23.83 -5.77 -1.81
CA LEU A 215 -22.54 -5.15 -2.14
C LEU A 215 -22.67 -3.62 -2.18
N VAL A 216 -23.67 -3.10 -2.90
CA VAL A 216 -23.92 -1.66 -3.00
C VAL A 216 -24.19 -1.04 -1.62
N ASP A 217 -25.00 -1.68 -0.79
CA ASP A 217 -25.31 -1.20 0.57
C ASP A 217 -24.06 -1.15 1.46
N ILE A 218 -23.21 -2.18 1.40
CA ILE A 218 -21.94 -2.23 2.14
C ILE A 218 -21.01 -1.08 1.72
N VAL A 219 -20.83 -0.86 0.42
CA VAL A 219 -19.96 0.22 -0.09
C VAL A 219 -20.50 1.59 0.31
N GLN A 220 -21.81 1.80 0.18
CA GLN A 220 -22.45 3.05 0.58
C GLN A 220 -22.28 3.34 2.07
N GLN A 221 -22.41 2.33 2.94
CA GLN A 221 -22.19 2.49 4.38
C GLN A 221 -20.73 2.83 4.70
N ALA A 222 -19.77 2.16 4.06
CA ALA A 222 -18.34 2.45 4.23
C ALA A 222 -18.02 3.89 3.83
N HIS A 223 -18.43 4.30 2.64
CA HIS A 223 -18.19 5.65 2.11
C HIS A 223 -18.91 6.73 2.92
N ALA A 224 -20.13 6.46 3.42
CA ALA A 224 -20.84 7.40 4.30
C ALA A 224 -20.11 7.63 5.64
N ALA A 225 -19.36 6.65 6.12
CA ALA A 225 -18.50 6.77 7.29
C ALA A 225 -17.09 7.30 6.96
N GLY A 226 -16.78 7.53 5.68
CA GLY A 226 -15.50 8.03 5.19
C GLY A 226 -14.41 6.96 5.07
N TYR A 227 -14.76 5.68 5.12
CA TYR A 227 -13.82 4.58 4.96
C TYR A 227 -13.71 4.19 3.48
N ARG A 228 -12.50 3.84 3.03
CA ARG A 228 -12.33 3.06 1.80
C ARG A 228 -12.67 1.59 2.06
N ILE A 229 -13.00 0.84 1.02
CA ILE A 229 -13.35 -0.58 1.13
C ILE A 229 -12.65 -1.45 0.08
N ARG A 230 -12.23 -2.65 0.49
CA ARG A 230 -11.74 -3.71 -0.41
C ARG A 230 -12.24 -5.08 0.03
N PHE A 231 -12.14 -6.05 -0.88
CA PHE A 231 -12.39 -7.46 -0.58
C PHE A 231 -11.19 -8.31 -1.00
N TRP A 232 -10.83 -9.28 -0.17
CA TRP A 232 -9.84 -10.32 -0.47
C TRP A 232 -10.52 -11.69 -0.57
N ALA A 233 -9.78 -12.71 -1.02
CA ALA A 233 -10.34 -14.03 -1.36
C ALA A 233 -11.49 -13.97 -2.39
N THR A 234 -11.41 -13.03 -3.32
CA THR A 234 -12.21 -13.05 -4.55
C THR A 234 -11.69 -14.14 -5.50
N PRO A 235 -12.51 -14.66 -6.42
CA PRO A 235 -12.00 -15.46 -7.54
C PRO A 235 -10.96 -14.64 -8.33
N ASP A 236 -9.71 -15.13 -8.38
CA ASP A 236 -8.58 -14.38 -8.97
C ASP A 236 -7.82 -15.17 -10.06
N GLU A 237 -8.28 -16.38 -10.37
CA GLU A 237 -7.78 -17.14 -11.52
C GLU A 237 -8.10 -16.41 -12.83
N PRO A 238 -7.13 -16.29 -13.77
CA PRO A 238 -7.36 -15.62 -15.05
C PRO A 238 -8.56 -16.17 -15.82
N GLY A 239 -9.47 -15.27 -16.20
CA GLY A 239 -10.59 -15.57 -17.08
C GLY A 239 -11.84 -14.74 -16.80
N PRO A 240 -12.95 -15.03 -17.53
CA PRO A 240 -14.16 -14.20 -17.50
C PRO A 240 -14.80 -14.06 -16.13
N ALA A 241 -14.65 -15.07 -15.26
CA ALA A 241 -15.22 -15.04 -13.92
C ALA A 241 -14.54 -13.98 -13.03
N ARG A 242 -13.20 -13.89 -13.10
CA ARG A 242 -12.44 -12.87 -12.39
C ARG A 242 -12.76 -11.48 -12.91
N GLU A 243 -12.75 -11.29 -14.23
CA GLU A 243 -13.11 -10.01 -14.85
C GLU A 243 -14.54 -9.56 -14.49
N ALA A 244 -15.49 -10.51 -14.38
CA ALA A 244 -16.84 -10.22 -13.93
C ALA A 244 -16.86 -9.75 -12.46
N ILE A 245 -16.07 -10.36 -11.57
CA ILE A 245 -15.92 -9.90 -10.18
C ILE A 245 -15.33 -8.49 -10.15
N TRP A 246 -14.21 -8.25 -10.82
CA TRP A 246 -13.60 -6.93 -10.89
C TRP A 246 -14.57 -5.86 -11.43
N SER A 247 -15.32 -6.20 -12.48
CA SER A 247 -16.33 -5.31 -13.05
C SER A 247 -17.44 -4.95 -12.07
N GLU A 248 -17.98 -5.92 -11.32
CA GLU A 248 -19.03 -5.66 -10.32
C GLU A 248 -18.50 -4.87 -9.11
N LEU A 249 -17.26 -5.15 -8.67
CA LEU A 249 -16.62 -4.41 -7.58
C LEU A 249 -16.37 -2.94 -7.97
N LEU A 250 -15.83 -2.69 -9.17
CA LEU A 250 -15.66 -1.33 -9.69
C LEU A 250 -16.99 -0.61 -9.87
N ALA A 251 -17.99 -1.28 -10.46
CA ALA A 251 -19.31 -0.70 -10.66
C ALA A 251 -20.01 -0.34 -9.33
N ALA A 252 -19.73 -1.08 -8.26
CA ALA A 252 -20.22 -0.78 -6.92
C ALA A 252 -19.44 0.34 -6.22
N GLY A 253 -18.26 0.71 -6.72
CA GLY A 253 -17.39 1.74 -6.14
C GLY A 253 -16.42 1.20 -5.08
N VAL A 254 -16.06 -0.08 -5.12
CA VAL A 254 -15.01 -0.62 -4.25
C VAL A 254 -13.67 0.05 -4.58
N ASP A 255 -12.97 0.52 -3.55
CA ASP A 255 -11.82 1.42 -3.71
C ASP A 255 -10.57 0.70 -4.20
N HIS A 256 -10.37 -0.58 -3.85
CA HIS A 256 -9.25 -1.39 -4.35
C HIS A 256 -9.71 -2.81 -4.75
N LEU A 257 -9.27 -3.24 -5.93
CA LEU A 257 -9.36 -4.59 -6.45
C LEU A 257 -8.12 -5.39 -6.05
N ASN A 258 -8.34 -6.49 -5.34
CA ASN A 258 -7.30 -7.40 -4.90
C ASN A 258 -6.91 -8.37 -6.03
N THR A 259 -5.61 -8.53 -6.30
CA THR A 259 -5.11 -9.56 -7.22
C THR A 259 -3.67 -9.96 -6.92
N ASP A 260 -3.32 -11.19 -7.27
CA ASP A 260 -1.95 -11.69 -7.42
C ASP A 260 -1.46 -11.56 -8.90
N ASP A 261 -2.35 -11.27 -9.86
CA ASP A 261 -2.02 -11.12 -11.29
C ASP A 261 -1.88 -9.64 -11.69
N LEU A 262 -0.71 -9.07 -11.39
CA LEU A 262 -0.43 -7.65 -11.65
C LEU A 262 -0.63 -7.24 -13.11
N ALA A 263 -0.18 -8.11 -14.03
CA ALA A 263 -0.30 -7.85 -15.46
C ALA A 263 -1.75 -7.89 -15.93
N GLY A 264 -2.51 -8.90 -15.49
CA GLY A 264 -3.91 -9.05 -15.85
C GLY A 264 -4.78 -7.91 -15.34
N LEU A 265 -4.59 -7.46 -14.09
CA LEU A 265 -5.37 -6.33 -13.57
C LEU A 265 -4.98 -5.01 -14.24
N ARG A 266 -3.70 -4.78 -14.55
CA ARG A 266 -3.29 -3.61 -15.34
C ARG A 266 -3.97 -3.59 -16.71
N GLU A 267 -3.99 -4.72 -17.42
CA GLU A 267 -4.65 -4.83 -18.73
C GLU A 267 -6.16 -4.58 -18.63
N PHE A 268 -6.80 -5.06 -17.56
CA PHE A 268 -8.22 -4.85 -17.32
C PHE A 268 -8.59 -3.38 -17.03
N LEU A 269 -7.70 -2.64 -16.36
CA LEU A 269 -7.91 -1.24 -15.98
C LEU A 269 -7.50 -0.21 -17.02
N SER A 270 -6.75 -0.60 -18.06
CA SER A 270 -6.25 0.29 -19.14
C SER A 270 -7.25 0.49 -20.27
#